data_AF-A0A1Q4H830-F1
#
_entry.id   AF-A0A1Q4H830-F1
#
_cell.length_a   1.000
_cell.length_b   1.000
_cell.length_c   1.000
_cell.angle_alpha   90.00
_cell.angle_beta   90.00
_cell.angle_gamma   90.00
#
_symmetry.space_group_name_H-M   'P 1'
#
loop_
_entity.id
_entity.type
_entity.pdbx_description
1 polymer ?
#
loop_
_entity_poly.entity_id
_entity_poly.type
_entity_poly.pdbx_seq_one_letter_code
_entity_poly.pdbx_strand_id
1 'polypeptide(L)'
;MAFVTEDNITDLAVAQWASAHSPRTAEIMAALVRHIHDYAREVNLTSEEWMAAIDWLTEVGKISTDNRREFILASDVVGLSTLVVQMNNRLPAPATPATVLGPFHIDGSPPASFGFDMSDGVEGTPLFITGTITDTAGTPIADATLDVWQADATGTYEAQYTEVDEARLRAKYSTRSDGTYCVRTIAPIGYTIPMDGPVGKLVSATDISEYRPAHIHFMFEEPGYHKLITHLFRHGSDHLDTDVVFGVKDELVVSFIEHPAGPGPDGRQVDEPFLVAHYDFVLQALSSGHPG
;
A
#
# COMPACT_ATOMS: atom_id res chain seq x y z
N MET A 1 0.41 -9.58 -48.68
CA MET A 1 0.33 -9.80 -47.22
C MET A 1 1.04 -11.11 -46.93
N ALA A 2 2.03 -11.10 -46.04
CA ALA A 2 2.58 -12.35 -45.52
C ALA A 2 1.50 -13.02 -44.66
N PHE A 3 1.32 -14.33 -44.80
CA PHE A 3 0.49 -15.09 -43.88
C PHE A 3 1.18 -15.16 -42.51
N VAL A 4 0.39 -15.29 -41.45
CA VAL A 4 0.89 -15.34 -40.08
C VAL A 4 1.74 -16.60 -39.86
N THR A 5 2.87 -16.44 -39.19
CA THR A 5 3.77 -17.49 -38.71
C THR A 5 4.17 -17.19 -37.27
N GLU A 6 4.75 -18.17 -36.57
CA GLU A 6 5.29 -17.95 -35.22
C GLU A 6 6.38 -16.86 -35.19
N ASP A 7 7.19 -16.79 -36.25
CA ASP A 7 8.27 -15.80 -36.37
C ASP A 7 7.74 -14.38 -36.57
N ASN A 8 6.63 -14.19 -37.30
CA ASN A 8 6.17 -12.86 -37.71
C ASN A 8 4.95 -12.35 -36.93
N ILE A 9 4.28 -13.19 -36.12
CA ILE A 9 3.03 -12.80 -35.44
C ILE A 9 3.22 -11.63 -34.47
N THR A 10 4.37 -11.53 -33.79
CA THR A 10 4.64 -10.40 -32.88
C THR A 10 4.66 -9.07 -33.64
N ASP A 11 5.39 -8.98 -34.75
CA ASP A 11 5.48 -7.75 -35.54
C ASP A 11 4.11 -7.37 -36.13
N LEU A 12 3.36 -8.35 -36.61
CA LEU A 12 2.00 -8.14 -37.12
C LEU A 12 1.07 -7.61 -36.03
N ALA A 13 1.09 -8.19 -34.83
CA ALA A 13 0.25 -7.74 -33.71
C ALA A 13 0.66 -6.36 -33.19
N VAL A 14 1.97 -6.08 -33.08
CA VAL A 14 2.49 -4.76 -32.72
C VAL A 14 2.05 -3.69 -33.73
N ALA A 15 2.11 -4.00 -35.02
CA ALA A 15 1.67 -3.08 -36.07
C ALA A 15 0.15 -2.79 -36.00
N GLN A 16 -0.66 -3.75 -35.57
CA GLN A 16 -2.09 -3.52 -35.34
C GLN A 16 -2.32 -2.56 -34.16
N TRP A 17 -1.65 -2.77 -33.03
CA TRP A 17 -1.79 -1.87 -31.87
C TRP A 17 -1.24 -0.46 -32.12
N ALA A 18 -0.30 -0.32 -33.07
CA ALA A 18 0.21 0.98 -33.50
C ALA A 18 -0.87 1.87 -34.17
N SER A 19 -2.02 1.31 -34.59
CA SER A 19 -3.12 2.08 -35.15
C SER A 19 -4.07 2.67 -34.08
N ALA A 20 -3.76 2.56 -32.79
CA ALA A 20 -4.58 3.16 -31.74
C ALA A 20 -4.65 4.69 -31.90
N HIS A 21 -5.83 5.28 -31.65
CA HIS A 21 -6.04 6.74 -31.77
C HIS A 21 -5.19 7.55 -30.77
N SER A 22 -4.84 6.95 -29.63
CA SER A 22 -3.96 7.54 -28.62
C SER A 22 -2.53 7.06 -28.83
N PRO A 23 -1.55 7.97 -29.03
CA PRO A 23 -0.14 7.59 -29.13
C PRO A 23 0.36 6.83 -27.90
N ARG A 24 -0.11 7.21 -26.69
CA ARG A 24 0.27 6.54 -25.45
C ARG A 24 -0.31 5.13 -25.36
N THR A 25 -1.54 4.94 -25.80
CA THR A 25 -2.16 3.60 -25.86
C THR A 25 -1.41 2.71 -26.85
N ALA A 26 -1.04 3.24 -28.03
CA ALA A 26 -0.24 2.51 -29.01
C ALA A 26 1.11 2.07 -28.41
N GLU A 27 1.80 2.96 -27.70
CA GLU A 27 3.08 2.67 -27.05
C GLU A 27 2.94 1.55 -25.99
N ILE A 28 1.99 1.68 -25.06
CA ILE A 28 1.78 0.71 -23.97
C ILE A 28 1.41 -0.66 -24.53
N MET A 29 0.45 -0.72 -25.46
CA MET A 29 -0.02 -2.00 -26.00
C MET A 29 1.01 -2.69 -26.88
N ALA A 30 1.77 -1.92 -27.68
CA ALA A 30 2.87 -2.48 -28.46
C ALA A 30 3.96 -3.09 -27.57
N ALA A 31 4.30 -2.44 -26.44
CA ALA A 31 5.25 -3.00 -25.49
C ALA A 31 4.71 -4.26 -24.81
N LEU A 32 3.46 -4.22 -24.33
CA LEU A 32 2.80 -5.36 -23.69
C LEU A 32 2.78 -6.59 -24.62
N VAL A 33 2.39 -6.41 -25.88
CA VAL A 33 2.34 -7.52 -26.86
C VAL A 33 3.71 -8.14 -27.08
N ARG A 34 4.77 -7.33 -27.20
CA ARG A 34 6.14 -7.86 -27.30
C ARG A 34 6.47 -8.73 -26.09
N HIS A 35 6.31 -8.19 -24.89
CA HIS A 35 6.68 -8.91 -23.67
C HIS A 35 5.85 -10.18 -23.42
N ILE A 36 4.55 -10.18 -23.70
CA ILE A 36 3.72 -11.39 -23.54
C ILE A 36 4.09 -12.46 -24.58
N HIS A 37 4.36 -12.08 -25.83
CA HIS A 37 4.80 -13.05 -26.84
C HIS A 37 6.19 -13.61 -26.53
N ASP A 38 7.11 -12.76 -26.06
CA ASP A 38 8.45 -13.18 -25.67
C ASP A 38 8.40 -14.12 -24.45
N TYR A 39 7.58 -13.81 -23.44
CA TYR A 39 7.31 -14.72 -22.31
C TYR A 39 6.81 -16.09 -22.79
N ALA A 40 5.80 -16.11 -23.68
CA ALA A 40 5.23 -17.37 -24.17
C ALA A 40 6.28 -18.22 -24.90
N ARG A 41 7.19 -17.61 -25.66
CA ARG A 41 8.31 -18.31 -26.31
C ARG A 41 9.38 -18.74 -25.32
N GLU A 42 9.71 -17.89 -24.35
CA GLU A 42 10.73 -18.16 -23.33
C GLU A 42 10.42 -19.43 -22.53
N VAL A 43 9.16 -19.61 -22.13
CA VAL A 43 8.73 -20.80 -21.36
C VAL A 43 8.20 -21.93 -22.24
N ASN A 44 8.15 -21.74 -23.57
CA ASN A 44 7.51 -22.67 -24.52
C ASN A 44 6.09 -23.06 -24.07
N LEU A 45 5.26 -22.03 -23.83
CA LEU A 45 3.94 -22.15 -23.21
C LEU A 45 3.04 -23.13 -23.96
N THR A 46 2.55 -24.16 -23.26
CA THR A 46 1.65 -25.15 -23.86
C THR A 46 0.21 -24.64 -23.92
N SER A 47 -0.62 -25.27 -24.77
CA SER A 47 -2.05 -24.92 -24.84
C SER A 47 -2.80 -25.20 -23.53
N GLU A 48 -2.37 -26.21 -22.77
CA GLU A 48 -2.95 -26.54 -21.47
C GLU A 48 -2.61 -25.48 -20.41
N GLU A 49 -1.34 -25.08 -20.32
CA GLU A 49 -0.89 -24.01 -19.42
C GLU A 49 -1.53 -22.65 -19.79
N TRP A 50 -1.65 -22.36 -21.09
CA TRP A 50 -2.35 -21.16 -21.55
C TRP A 50 -3.82 -21.16 -21.14
N MET A 51 -4.55 -22.27 -21.33
CA MET A 51 -5.94 -22.38 -20.87
C MET A 51 -6.06 -22.25 -19.35
N ALA A 52 -5.15 -22.86 -18.59
CA ALA A 52 -5.11 -22.71 -17.14
C ALA A 52 -4.90 -21.25 -16.69
N ALA A 53 -4.05 -20.49 -17.39
CA ALA A 53 -3.85 -19.06 -17.13
C ALA A 53 -5.11 -18.24 -17.46
N ILE A 54 -5.82 -18.55 -18.55
CA ILE A 54 -7.09 -17.90 -18.90
C ILE A 54 -8.17 -18.19 -17.85
N ASP A 55 -8.28 -19.43 -17.38
CA ASP A 55 -9.20 -19.81 -16.32
C ASP A 55 -8.86 -19.09 -15.01
N TRP A 56 -7.57 -19.01 -14.65
CA TRP A 56 -7.12 -18.28 -13.47
C TRP A 56 -7.48 -16.79 -13.54
N LEU A 57 -7.20 -16.11 -14.66
CA LEU A 57 -7.60 -14.70 -14.88
C LEU A 57 -9.12 -14.50 -14.80
N THR A 58 -9.88 -15.47 -15.31
CA THR A 58 -11.34 -15.47 -15.25
C THR A 58 -11.84 -15.56 -13.81
N GLU A 59 -11.25 -16.45 -12.99
CA GLU A 59 -11.62 -16.57 -11.57
C GLU A 59 -11.22 -15.34 -10.75
N VAL A 60 -10.05 -14.73 -11.04
CA VAL A 60 -9.63 -13.45 -10.42
C VAL A 60 -10.66 -12.35 -10.70
N GLY A 61 -11.17 -12.28 -11.93
CA GLY A 61 -12.23 -11.35 -12.30
C GLY A 61 -13.56 -11.63 -11.59
N LYS A 62 -13.99 -12.90 -11.49
CA LYS A 62 -15.27 -13.28 -10.87
C LYS A 62 -15.32 -13.02 -9.36
N ILE A 63 -14.21 -13.23 -8.66
CA ILE A 63 -14.15 -13.05 -7.20
C ILE A 63 -13.98 -11.58 -6.80
N SER A 64 -13.55 -10.73 -7.74
CA SER A 64 -13.37 -9.30 -7.50
C SER A 64 -14.71 -8.58 -7.33
N THR A 65 -14.84 -7.80 -6.25
CA THR A 65 -15.98 -6.94 -5.91
C THR A 65 -15.49 -5.52 -5.61
N ASP A 66 -16.35 -4.64 -5.09
CA ASP A 66 -15.89 -3.31 -4.65
C ASP A 66 -15.01 -3.36 -3.40
N ASN A 67 -15.26 -4.32 -2.52
CA ASN A 67 -14.51 -4.52 -1.27
C ASN A 67 -13.43 -5.61 -1.40
N ARG A 68 -13.35 -6.31 -2.55
CA ARG A 68 -12.30 -7.30 -2.85
C ARG A 68 -11.70 -7.04 -4.22
N ARG A 69 -10.44 -6.59 -4.26
CA ARG A 69 -9.75 -6.27 -5.51
C ARG A 69 -8.69 -7.33 -5.84
N GLU A 70 -9.12 -8.51 -6.27
CA GLU A 70 -8.21 -9.66 -6.50
C GLU A 70 -7.19 -9.38 -7.62
N PHE A 71 -7.54 -8.58 -8.64
CA PHE A 71 -6.56 -8.13 -9.65
C PHE A 71 -5.47 -7.21 -9.07
N ILE A 72 -5.78 -6.40 -8.05
CA ILE A 72 -4.76 -5.61 -7.34
C ILE A 72 -3.87 -6.57 -6.55
N LEU A 73 -4.46 -7.53 -5.83
CA LEU A 73 -3.68 -8.53 -5.10
C LEU A 73 -2.77 -9.35 -6.03
N ALA A 74 -3.25 -9.73 -7.22
CA ALA A 74 -2.44 -10.38 -8.24
C ALA A 74 -1.25 -9.51 -8.69
N SER A 75 -1.45 -8.20 -8.83
CA SER A 75 -0.39 -7.23 -9.11
C SER A 75 0.59 -7.08 -7.94
N ASP A 76 0.10 -7.16 -6.71
CA ASP A 76 0.90 -7.03 -5.49
C ASP A 76 1.87 -8.20 -5.32
N VAL A 77 1.39 -9.45 -5.43
CA VAL A 77 2.22 -10.65 -5.19
C VAL A 77 3.28 -10.91 -6.25
N VAL A 78 3.14 -10.31 -7.45
CA VAL A 78 4.19 -10.33 -8.49
C VAL A 78 5.08 -9.09 -8.46
N GLY A 79 4.87 -8.18 -7.50
CA GLY A 79 5.66 -6.97 -7.30
C GLY A 79 5.38 -5.82 -8.26
N LEU A 80 4.37 -5.95 -9.14
CA LEU A 80 4.04 -4.92 -10.14
C LEU A 80 3.53 -3.64 -9.46
N SER A 81 2.68 -3.75 -8.45
CA SER A 81 2.14 -2.58 -7.73
C SER A 81 3.27 -1.76 -7.10
N THR A 82 4.18 -2.42 -6.40
CA THR A 82 5.35 -1.79 -5.78
C THR A 82 6.26 -1.15 -6.83
N LEU A 83 6.53 -1.84 -7.95
CA LEU A 83 7.32 -1.28 -9.05
C LEU A 83 6.68 -0.01 -9.63
N VAL A 84 5.37 -0.02 -9.89
CA VAL A 84 4.64 1.15 -10.40
C VAL A 84 4.71 2.31 -9.41
N VAL A 85 4.50 2.05 -8.12
CA VAL A 85 4.64 3.08 -7.08
C VAL A 85 6.04 3.67 -7.08
N GLN A 86 7.08 2.84 -7.12
CA GLN A 86 8.46 3.32 -7.12
C GLN A 86 8.80 4.16 -8.36
N MET A 87 8.35 3.78 -9.55
CA MET A 87 8.60 4.54 -10.78
C MET A 87 7.95 5.93 -10.77
N ASN A 88 6.77 6.05 -10.15
CA ASN A 88 6.00 7.30 -10.12
C ASN A 88 6.30 8.17 -8.89
N ASN A 89 7.03 7.65 -7.90
CA ASN A 89 7.39 8.35 -6.66
C ASN A 89 8.91 8.38 -6.44
N ARG A 90 9.68 8.63 -7.51
CA ARG A 90 11.14 8.83 -7.44
C ARG A 90 11.47 10.21 -6.86
N LEU A 91 11.09 10.42 -5.62
CA LEU A 91 11.32 11.65 -4.89
C LEU A 91 12.72 11.61 -4.26
N PRO A 92 13.54 12.66 -4.40
CA PRO A 92 14.85 12.69 -3.78
C PRO A 92 14.74 12.76 -2.26
N ALA A 93 15.72 12.20 -1.56
CA ALA A 93 15.88 12.46 -0.13
C ALA A 93 15.93 13.99 0.12
N PRO A 94 15.33 14.49 1.21
CA PRO A 94 14.84 13.73 2.36
C PRO A 94 13.35 13.32 2.30
N ALA A 95 12.66 13.38 1.14
CA ALA A 95 11.24 13.04 1.05
C ALA A 95 10.96 11.60 1.55
N THR A 96 9.88 11.41 2.31
CA THR A 96 9.49 10.10 2.82
C THR A 96 9.15 9.16 1.66
N PRO A 97 9.70 7.92 1.63
CA PRO A 97 9.40 6.98 0.56
C PRO A 97 7.92 6.58 0.50
N ALA A 98 7.34 6.57 -0.70
CA ALA A 98 6.00 6.04 -0.93
C ALA A 98 5.97 4.51 -0.97
N THR A 99 4.83 3.91 -0.66
CA THR A 99 4.55 2.47 -0.82
C THR A 99 3.13 2.25 -1.38
N VAL A 100 2.75 0.99 -1.60
CA VAL A 100 1.42 0.62 -2.12
C VAL A 100 0.30 1.05 -1.19
N LEU A 101 -0.86 1.45 -1.73
CA LEU A 101 -2.06 1.75 -0.92
C LEU A 101 -2.62 0.52 -0.20
N GLY A 102 -2.52 -0.63 -0.84
CA GLY A 102 -3.25 -1.83 -0.45
C GLY A 102 -4.75 -1.72 -0.76
N PRO A 103 -5.50 -2.82 -0.61
CA PRO A 103 -6.90 -2.89 -1.02
C PRO A 103 -7.91 -2.41 0.05
N PHE A 104 -7.45 -2.00 1.24
CA PHE A 104 -8.30 -1.81 2.42
C PHE A 104 -8.48 -0.35 2.85
N HIS A 105 -8.02 0.62 2.05
CA HIS A 105 -8.33 2.02 2.30
C HIS A 105 -9.81 2.28 2.01
N ILE A 106 -10.47 3.02 2.91
CA ILE A 106 -11.86 3.44 2.80
C ILE A 106 -11.89 4.97 2.82
N ASP A 107 -12.48 5.58 1.79
CA ASP A 107 -12.66 7.03 1.76
C ASP A 107 -13.55 7.52 2.91
N GLY A 108 -13.27 8.72 3.41
CA GLY A 108 -14.10 9.35 4.44
C GLY A 108 -13.81 8.85 5.86
N SER A 109 -12.55 8.55 6.20
CA SER A 109 -12.08 8.45 7.58
C SER A 109 -12.56 9.64 8.43
N PRO A 110 -13.08 9.40 9.66
CA PRO A 110 -13.61 10.46 10.52
C PRO A 110 -12.49 11.40 10.98
N PRO A 111 -12.77 12.70 11.17
CA PRO A 111 -11.77 13.63 11.69
C PRO A 111 -11.45 13.32 13.16
N ALA A 112 -10.18 13.42 13.51
CA ALA A 112 -9.64 13.10 14.82
C ALA A 112 -8.80 14.26 15.37
N SER A 113 -8.97 14.54 16.66
CA SER A 113 -8.14 15.53 17.36
C SER A 113 -6.75 14.96 17.71
N PHE A 114 -5.80 15.83 18.07
CA PHE A 114 -4.47 15.41 18.51
C PHE A 114 -4.54 14.38 19.65
N GLY A 115 -3.95 13.20 19.44
CA GLY A 115 -3.96 12.09 20.40
C GLY A 115 -5.33 11.41 20.57
N PHE A 116 -6.31 11.69 19.71
CA PHE A 116 -7.56 10.91 19.69
C PHE A 116 -7.24 9.42 19.44
N ASP A 117 -7.93 8.54 20.14
CA ASP A 117 -7.73 7.09 20.05
C ASP A 117 -8.62 6.51 18.94
N MET A 118 -8.04 6.21 17.78
CA MET A 118 -8.80 5.61 16.66
C MET A 118 -9.14 4.13 16.88
N SER A 119 -8.63 3.51 17.96
CA SER A 119 -9.03 2.15 18.32
C SER A 119 -10.42 2.08 18.95
N ASP A 120 -10.90 3.16 19.55
CA ASP A 120 -12.22 3.26 20.20
C ASP A 120 -12.64 2.01 21.01
N GLY A 121 -11.71 1.47 21.81
CA GLY A 121 -11.94 0.32 22.67
C GLY A 121 -11.72 -1.06 22.00
N VAL A 122 -11.25 -1.10 20.76
CA VAL A 122 -10.74 -2.33 20.15
C VAL A 122 -9.55 -2.86 20.95
N GLU A 123 -9.59 -4.15 21.29
CA GLU A 123 -8.54 -4.81 22.05
C GLU A 123 -7.19 -4.76 21.32
N GLY A 124 -6.14 -4.41 22.06
CA GLY A 124 -4.76 -4.40 21.59
C GLY A 124 -3.85 -3.60 22.52
N THR A 125 -2.53 -3.72 22.35
CA THR A 125 -1.57 -2.92 23.12
C THR A 125 -1.63 -1.47 22.66
N PRO A 126 -1.89 -0.48 23.54
CA PRO A 126 -1.93 0.92 23.13
C PRO A 126 -0.63 1.37 22.47
N LEU A 127 -0.75 2.15 21.41
CA LEU A 127 0.35 2.69 20.62
C LEU A 127 0.12 4.18 20.35
N PHE A 128 1.15 4.97 20.59
CA PHE A 128 1.24 6.34 20.12
C PHE A 128 2.26 6.44 18.99
N ILE A 129 1.90 7.14 17.92
CA ILE A 129 2.81 7.48 16.82
C ILE A 129 2.90 8.99 16.78
N THR A 130 4.12 9.49 16.93
CA THR A 130 4.39 10.91 17.11
C THR A 130 5.50 11.36 16.19
N GLY A 131 5.50 12.64 15.85
CA GLY A 131 6.59 13.26 15.11
C GLY A 131 6.14 14.59 14.55
N THR A 132 6.86 15.02 13.52
CA THR A 132 6.59 16.24 12.77
C THR A 132 6.34 15.93 11.30
N ILE A 133 5.53 16.76 10.66
CA ILE A 133 5.44 16.81 9.20
C ILE A 133 6.13 18.07 8.73
N THR A 134 7.11 17.90 7.84
CA THR A 134 7.87 18.99 7.24
C THR A 134 7.86 18.91 5.72
N ASP A 135 8.20 19.99 5.05
CA ASP A 135 8.60 19.95 3.64
C ASP A 135 10.08 19.51 3.50
N THR A 136 10.54 19.32 2.26
CA THR A 136 11.95 18.97 1.99
C THR A 136 12.98 20.04 2.38
N ALA A 137 12.55 21.25 2.76
CA ALA A 137 13.40 22.31 3.30
C ALA A 137 13.41 22.32 4.84
N GLY A 138 12.65 21.42 5.50
CA GLY A 138 12.52 21.34 6.95
C GLY A 138 11.50 22.32 7.53
N THR A 139 10.68 22.97 6.70
CA THR A 139 9.60 23.86 7.16
C THR A 139 8.46 23.01 7.71
N PRO A 140 8.02 23.21 8.96
CA PRO A 140 6.86 22.50 9.47
C PRO A 140 5.59 22.84 8.69
N ILE A 141 4.78 21.81 8.41
CA ILE A 141 3.50 21.96 7.69
C ILE A 141 2.38 21.90 8.72
N ALA A 142 1.76 23.06 8.97
CA ALA A 142 0.61 23.19 9.86
C ALA A 142 -0.68 22.71 9.18
N ASP A 143 -1.63 22.22 9.98
CA ASP A 143 -2.94 21.74 9.54
C ASP A 143 -2.89 20.62 8.48
N ALA A 144 -1.73 19.97 8.31
CA ALA A 144 -1.53 18.90 7.36
C ALA A 144 -2.36 17.69 7.74
N THR A 145 -3.08 17.11 6.78
CA THR A 145 -3.97 15.98 7.04
C THR A 145 -3.26 14.64 6.89
N LEU A 146 -3.35 13.79 7.93
CA LEU A 146 -2.90 12.40 7.93
C LEU A 146 -4.12 11.47 7.96
N ASP A 147 -4.40 10.79 6.85
CA ASP A 147 -5.38 9.70 6.84
C ASP A 147 -4.66 8.40 7.23
N VAL A 148 -5.10 7.79 8.33
CA VAL A 148 -4.43 6.65 8.97
C VAL A 148 -5.41 5.49 9.01
N TRP A 149 -4.96 4.29 8.66
CA TRP A 149 -5.74 3.06 8.80
C TRP A 149 -4.84 1.84 9.06
N GLN A 150 -5.39 0.81 9.70
CA GLN A 150 -4.67 -0.44 9.99
C GLN A 150 -5.63 -1.62 10.21
N ALA A 151 -5.07 -2.82 10.26
CA ALA A 151 -5.73 -4.01 10.81
C ALA A 151 -5.85 -3.94 12.34
N ASP A 152 -6.83 -4.67 12.88
CA ASP A 152 -6.95 -4.92 14.31
C ASP A 152 -5.98 -6.01 14.83
N ALA A 153 -6.07 -6.33 16.12
CA ALA A 153 -5.25 -7.36 16.78
C ALA A 153 -5.47 -8.79 16.26
N THR A 154 -6.40 -9.00 15.32
CA THR A 154 -6.60 -10.27 14.61
C THR A 154 -6.07 -10.26 13.17
N GLY A 155 -5.55 -9.11 12.71
CA GLY A 155 -5.08 -8.95 11.34
C GLY A 155 -6.19 -8.57 10.35
N THR A 156 -7.35 -8.10 10.82
CA THR A 156 -8.53 -7.82 10.00
C THR A 156 -8.77 -6.32 9.88
N TYR A 157 -8.99 -5.81 8.66
CA TYR A 157 -9.40 -4.42 8.40
C TYR A 157 -10.93 -4.27 8.47
N GLU A 158 -11.41 -3.05 8.73
CA GLU A 158 -12.84 -2.69 8.67
C GLU A 158 -13.52 -3.20 7.40
N ALA A 159 -12.88 -3.02 6.23
CA ALA A 159 -13.40 -3.42 4.92
C ALA A 159 -13.71 -4.92 4.78
N GLN A 160 -13.17 -5.76 5.66
CA GLN A 160 -13.35 -7.20 5.65
C GLN A 160 -14.49 -7.68 6.56
N TYR A 161 -15.00 -6.82 7.44
CA TYR A 161 -16.16 -7.13 8.27
C TYR A 161 -17.45 -6.90 7.48
N THR A 162 -18.45 -7.76 7.70
CA THR A 162 -19.75 -7.67 7.01
C THR A 162 -20.66 -6.59 7.60
N GLU A 163 -20.52 -6.30 8.89
CA GLU A 163 -21.30 -5.31 9.63
C GLU A 163 -20.36 -4.55 10.57
N VAL A 164 -20.24 -3.23 10.37
CA VAL A 164 -19.54 -2.33 11.28
C VAL A 164 -20.39 -1.08 11.43
N ASP A 165 -20.74 -0.74 12.67
CA ASP A 165 -21.64 0.38 12.98
C ASP A 165 -20.94 1.74 12.87
N GLU A 166 -19.61 1.78 13.06
CA GLU A 166 -18.79 2.99 13.05
C GLU A 166 -17.41 2.73 12.42
N ALA A 167 -16.65 3.79 12.11
CA ALA A 167 -15.29 3.66 11.62
C ALA A 167 -14.41 2.95 12.65
N ARG A 168 -13.63 1.95 12.22
CA ARG A 168 -12.81 1.09 13.08
C ARG A 168 -11.35 1.18 12.66
N LEU A 169 -10.48 1.66 13.56
CA LEU A 169 -9.03 1.77 13.33
C LEU A 169 -8.66 2.58 12.08
N ARG A 170 -9.48 3.59 11.76
CA ARG A 170 -9.17 4.61 10.76
C ARG A 170 -9.60 5.99 11.23
N ALA A 171 -8.80 7.00 10.93
CA ALA A 171 -9.09 8.39 11.28
C ALA A 171 -8.22 9.37 10.48
N LYS A 172 -8.71 10.62 10.35
CA LYS A 172 -7.95 11.74 9.79
C LYS A 172 -7.47 12.67 10.89
N TYR A 173 -6.18 12.68 11.14
CA TYR A 173 -5.54 13.60 12.08
C TYR A 173 -5.05 14.85 11.36
N SER A 174 -4.85 15.94 12.10
CA SER A 174 -4.22 17.16 11.60
C SER A 174 -3.00 17.53 12.44
N THR A 175 -1.95 18.02 11.80
CA THR A 175 -0.80 18.59 12.51
C THR A 175 -1.18 19.87 13.24
N ARG A 176 -0.45 20.17 14.31
CA ARG A 176 -0.49 21.47 14.99
C ARG A 176 0.29 22.52 14.18
N SER A 177 0.27 23.76 14.66
CA SER A 177 0.95 24.89 14.02
C SER A 177 2.47 24.75 13.90
N ASP A 178 3.08 23.88 14.70
CA ASP A 178 4.50 23.54 14.68
C ASP A 178 4.79 22.26 13.86
N GLY A 179 3.81 21.77 13.10
CA GLY A 179 3.90 20.55 12.31
C GLY A 179 3.82 19.25 13.12
N THR A 180 3.66 19.32 14.44
CA THR A 180 3.60 18.11 15.28
C THR A 180 2.27 17.36 15.12
N TYR A 181 2.34 16.03 15.12
CA TYR A 181 1.17 15.15 15.15
C TYR A 181 1.27 14.11 16.27
N CYS A 182 0.12 13.57 16.67
CA CYS A 182 0.02 12.46 17.60
C CYS A 182 -1.18 11.59 17.23
N VAL A 183 -0.89 10.40 16.73
CA VAL A 183 -1.87 9.33 16.48
C VAL A 183 -1.88 8.41 17.68
N ARG A 184 -3.06 8.06 18.19
CA ARG A 184 -3.23 7.04 19.22
C ARG A 184 -4.09 5.91 18.66
N THR A 185 -3.63 4.68 18.83
CA THR A 185 -4.23 3.45 18.29
C THR A 185 -3.73 2.24 19.08
N ILE A 186 -3.86 1.04 18.52
CA ILE A 186 -3.24 -0.19 19.02
C ILE A 186 -2.06 -0.62 18.12
N ALA A 187 -1.09 -1.31 18.71
CA ALA A 187 0.04 -1.86 17.97
C ALA A 187 -0.43 -2.87 16.92
N PRO A 188 0.02 -2.73 15.66
CA PRO A 188 -0.36 -3.62 14.59
C PRO A 188 0.31 -4.98 14.79
N ILE A 189 -0.30 -6.02 14.23
CA ILE A 189 0.31 -7.33 14.06
C ILE A 189 0.53 -7.62 12.57
N GLY A 190 1.41 -8.58 12.29
CA GLY A 190 1.50 -9.14 10.95
C GLY A 190 0.24 -9.94 10.63
N TYR A 191 -0.13 -9.99 9.36
CA TYR A 191 -1.35 -10.67 8.91
C TYR A 191 -1.16 -11.24 7.51
N THR A 192 -2.01 -12.18 7.11
CA THR A 192 -1.93 -12.83 5.79
C THR A 192 -2.75 -12.06 4.77
N ILE A 193 -2.30 -12.03 3.51
CA ILE A 193 -3.20 -11.62 2.42
C ILE A 193 -4.43 -12.56 2.31
N PRO A 194 -5.50 -12.18 1.61
CA PRO A 194 -6.61 -13.10 1.34
C PRO A 194 -6.14 -14.38 0.63
N MET A 195 -6.26 -15.53 1.31
CA MET A 195 -5.79 -16.83 0.80
C MET A 195 -6.90 -17.71 0.20
N ASP A 196 -8.16 -17.28 0.26
CA ASP A 196 -9.33 -18.01 -0.21
C ASP A 196 -9.60 -17.87 -1.73
N GLY A 197 -8.80 -17.05 -2.43
CA GLY A 197 -8.94 -16.74 -3.85
C GLY A 197 -7.92 -17.41 -4.78
N PRO A 198 -7.99 -17.14 -6.10
CA PRO A 198 -7.03 -17.64 -7.06
C PRO A 198 -5.59 -17.21 -6.79
N VAL A 199 -5.37 -16.02 -6.22
CA VAL A 199 -4.02 -15.58 -5.82
C VAL A 199 -3.51 -16.44 -4.67
N GLY A 200 -4.34 -16.66 -3.64
CA GLY A 200 -3.99 -17.54 -2.53
C GLY A 200 -3.64 -18.96 -2.96
N LYS A 201 -4.40 -19.52 -3.92
CA LYS A 201 -4.09 -20.84 -4.51
C LYS A 201 -2.74 -20.88 -5.21
N LEU A 202 -2.37 -19.81 -5.93
CA LEU A 202 -1.09 -19.72 -6.61
C LEU A 202 0.06 -19.58 -5.61
N VAL A 203 -0.08 -18.71 -4.61
CA VAL A 203 0.91 -18.53 -3.54
C VAL A 203 1.13 -19.83 -2.76
N SER A 204 0.05 -20.56 -2.45
CA SER A 204 0.10 -21.87 -1.77
C SER A 204 0.84 -22.97 -2.55
N ALA A 205 1.09 -22.77 -3.85
CA ALA A 205 1.88 -23.67 -4.67
C ALA A 205 3.41 -23.38 -4.60
N THR A 206 3.82 -22.45 -3.74
CA THR A 206 5.20 -21.98 -3.61
C THR A 206 5.61 -21.91 -2.14
N ASP A 207 6.91 -21.69 -1.88
CA ASP A 207 7.42 -21.37 -0.53
C ASP A 207 7.32 -19.85 -0.21
N ILE A 208 6.62 -19.06 -1.03
CA ILE A 208 6.40 -17.63 -0.78
C ILE A 208 5.52 -17.48 0.46
N SER A 209 5.99 -16.70 1.43
CA SER A 209 5.20 -16.33 2.61
C SER A 209 3.93 -15.58 2.19
N GLU A 210 2.78 -15.92 2.78
CA GLU A 210 1.52 -15.18 2.60
C GLU A 210 1.40 -13.95 3.52
N TYR A 211 2.38 -13.73 4.38
CA TYR A 211 2.33 -12.71 5.41
C TYR A 211 2.82 -11.35 4.92
N ARG A 212 2.16 -10.33 5.46
CA ARG A 212 2.64 -8.96 5.55
C ARG A 212 3.14 -8.69 6.97
N PRO A 213 4.27 -8.01 7.15
CA PRO A 213 4.79 -7.63 8.46
C PRO A 213 3.85 -6.64 9.16
N ALA A 214 4.02 -6.47 10.48
CA ALA A 214 3.21 -5.55 11.27
C ALA A 214 3.40 -4.09 10.80
N HIS A 215 2.33 -3.44 10.34
CA HIS A 215 2.40 -2.08 9.79
C HIS A 215 1.13 -1.26 9.98
N ILE A 216 1.28 0.06 9.83
CA ILE A 216 0.20 1.05 9.83
C ILE A 216 0.32 1.90 8.58
N HIS A 217 -0.82 2.19 7.95
CA HIS A 217 -0.86 2.98 6.73
C HIS A 217 -1.05 4.47 7.02
N PHE A 218 -0.46 5.29 6.14
CA PHE A 218 -0.59 6.74 6.14
C PHE A 218 -0.81 7.23 4.72
N MET A 219 -1.72 8.18 4.57
CA MET A 219 -1.92 8.92 3.34
C MET A 219 -1.98 10.42 3.62
N PHE A 220 -1.27 11.18 2.80
CA PHE A 220 -1.20 12.63 2.83
C PHE A 220 -1.66 13.17 1.48
N GLU A 221 -2.71 13.98 1.50
CA GLU A 221 -3.21 14.71 0.33
C GLU A 221 -3.19 16.21 0.62
N GLU A 222 -1.99 16.71 0.93
CA GLU A 222 -1.80 18.09 1.35
C GLU A 222 -1.71 19.05 0.15
N PRO A 223 -2.53 20.12 0.08
CA PRO A 223 -2.45 21.09 -1.00
C PRO A 223 -1.04 21.66 -1.20
N GLY A 224 -0.55 21.60 -2.45
CA GLY A 224 0.78 22.09 -2.79
C GLY A 224 1.89 21.04 -2.65
N TYR A 225 1.57 19.82 -2.22
CA TYR A 225 2.52 18.71 -2.08
C TYR A 225 2.13 17.52 -2.95
N HIS A 226 3.12 16.69 -3.30
CA HIS A 226 2.86 15.39 -3.91
C HIS A 226 2.09 14.52 -2.92
N LYS A 227 1.02 13.86 -3.39
CA LYS A 227 0.31 12.85 -2.61
C LYS A 227 1.30 11.78 -2.16
N LEU A 228 1.33 11.52 -0.85
CA LEU A 228 2.16 10.47 -0.26
C LEU A 228 1.25 9.39 0.30
N ILE A 229 1.46 8.15 -0.16
CA ILE A 229 0.93 6.95 0.47
C ILE A 229 2.13 6.19 1.00
N THR A 230 2.16 5.86 2.28
CA THR A 230 3.28 5.17 2.91
C THR A 230 2.81 4.28 4.07
N HIS A 231 3.70 3.43 4.58
CA HIS A 231 3.47 2.60 5.75
C HIS A 231 4.59 2.83 6.75
N LEU A 232 4.31 2.63 8.04
CA LEU A 232 5.36 2.41 9.04
C LEU A 232 5.32 0.95 9.50
N PHE A 233 6.46 0.29 9.46
CA PHE A 233 6.63 -1.10 9.85
C PHE A 233 7.31 -1.19 11.22
N ARG A 234 6.90 -2.15 12.05
CA ARG A 234 7.53 -2.34 13.36
C ARG A 234 8.88 -3.04 13.22
N HIS A 235 9.94 -2.41 13.73
CA HIS A 235 11.27 -3.00 13.80
C HIS A 235 11.25 -4.33 14.57
N GLY A 236 11.88 -5.36 14.00
CA GLY A 236 11.96 -6.69 14.59
C GLY A 236 10.67 -7.50 14.52
N SER A 237 9.65 -7.04 13.78
CA SER A 237 8.50 -7.88 13.46
C SER A 237 8.86 -8.97 12.44
N ASP A 238 8.11 -10.07 12.46
CA ASP A 238 8.26 -11.15 11.50
C ASP A 238 7.94 -10.66 10.07
N HIS A 239 8.56 -11.30 9.08
CA HIS A 239 8.32 -11.07 7.64
C HIS A 239 8.72 -9.69 7.08
N LEU A 240 9.57 -8.92 7.77
CA LEU A 240 10.11 -7.67 7.23
C LEU A 240 10.91 -7.88 5.93
N ASP A 241 11.64 -8.98 5.83
CA ASP A 241 12.46 -9.36 4.67
C ASP A 241 11.71 -10.25 3.66
N THR A 242 10.49 -10.68 3.99
CA THR A 242 9.67 -11.58 3.16
C THR A 242 8.24 -11.07 2.98
N ASP A 243 8.02 -9.74 3.01
CA ASP A 243 6.69 -9.15 2.78
C ASP A 243 6.18 -9.56 1.40
N VAL A 244 5.04 -10.27 1.38
CA VAL A 244 4.46 -10.87 0.16
C VAL A 244 4.14 -9.85 -0.94
N VAL A 245 3.98 -8.57 -0.58
CA VAL A 245 3.70 -7.47 -1.53
C VAL A 245 4.89 -6.54 -1.77
N PHE A 246 6.07 -6.88 -1.23
CA PHE A 246 7.30 -6.11 -1.41
C PHE A 246 7.20 -4.64 -0.94
N GLY A 247 6.40 -4.38 0.10
CA GLY A 247 6.07 -3.02 0.55
C GLY A 247 7.07 -2.40 1.54
N VAL A 248 7.95 -3.21 2.13
CA VAL A 248 8.93 -2.78 3.15
C VAL A 248 10.07 -1.99 2.52
N LYS A 249 10.45 -0.91 3.21
CA LYS A 249 11.64 -0.11 2.93
C LYS A 249 12.35 0.20 4.24
N ASP A 250 13.68 0.21 4.24
CA ASP A 250 14.49 0.40 5.44
C ASP A 250 14.12 1.70 6.18
N GLU A 251 13.88 2.78 5.43
CA GLU A 251 13.52 4.10 5.98
C GLU A 251 12.13 4.15 6.62
N LEU A 252 11.32 3.11 6.43
CA LEU A 252 9.97 2.97 6.95
C LEU A 252 9.88 1.98 8.12
N VAL A 253 10.99 1.39 8.54
CA VAL A 253 11.07 0.48 9.69
C VAL A 253 11.35 1.28 10.97
N VAL A 254 10.42 1.26 11.92
CA VAL A 254 10.41 2.12 13.11
C VAL A 254 10.41 1.32 14.40
N SER A 255 11.17 1.77 15.40
CA SER A 255 11.18 1.15 16.72
C SER A 255 9.94 1.52 17.53
N PHE A 256 9.29 0.51 18.12
CA PHE A 256 8.13 0.69 19.00
C PHE A 256 8.64 0.45 20.43
N ILE A 257 8.78 1.54 21.18
CA ILE A 257 9.41 1.54 22.50
C ILE A 257 8.33 1.38 23.58
N GLU A 258 8.54 0.46 24.51
CA GLU A 258 7.62 0.22 25.62
C GLU A 258 7.79 1.25 26.73
N HIS A 259 6.66 1.74 27.24
CA HIS A 259 6.56 2.64 28.37
C HIS A 259 5.61 2.04 29.42
N PRO A 260 5.89 2.23 30.73
CA PRO A 260 4.94 1.86 31.77
C PRO A 260 3.71 2.77 31.74
N ALA A 261 2.65 2.38 32.44
CA ALA A 261 1.49 3.23 32.69
C ALA A 261 1.93 4.61 33.23
N GLY A 262 1.33 5.67 32.70
CA GLY A 262 1.80 7.04 32.93
C GLY A 262 1.23 8.05 31.93
N PRO A 263 1.72 9.29 31.95
CA PRO A 263 1.37 10.29 30.96
C PRO A 263 1.81 9.86 29.56
N GLY A 264 0.86 9.79 28.62
CA GLY A 264 1.12 9.55 27.20
C GLY A 264 1.67 10.80 26.49
N PRO A 265 2.15 10.66 25.24
CA PRO A 265 2.67 11.79 24.45
C PRO A 265 1.66 12.92 24.18
N ASP A 266 0.35 12.63 24.28
CA ASP A 266 -0.72 13.62 24.18
C ASP A 266 -0.99 14.38 25.50
N GLY A 267 -0.27 14.02 26.57
CA GLY A 267 -0.42 14.57 27.92
C GLY A 267 -1.54 13.95 28.75
N ARG A 268 -2.31 12.99 28.19
CA ARG A 268 -3.36 12.28 28.92
C ARG A 268 -2.76 11.10 29.69
N GLN A 269 -3.40 10.72 30.79
CA GLN A 269 -3.00 9.54 31.57
C GLN A 269 -3.36 8.26 30.79
N VAL A 270 -2.43 7.31 30.72
CA VAL A 270 -2.63 5.94 30.23
C VAL A 270 -2.47 5.00 31.42
N ASP A 271 -3.47 4.16 31.68
CA ASP A 271 -3.56 3.35 32.89
C ASP A 271 -2.86 1.98 32.77
N GLU A 272 -2.34 1.67 31.59
CA GLU A 272 -1.64 0.42 31.26
C GLU A 272 -0.32 0.71 30.50
N PRO A 273 0.60 -0.27 30.41
CA PRO A 273 1.78 -0.14 29.57
C PRO A 273 1.40 0.13 28.10
N PHE A 274 2.16 1.00 27.44
CA PHE A 274 1.90 1.42 26.07
C PHE A 274 3.19 1.50 25.26
N LEU A 275 3.05 1.52 23.94
CA LEU A 275 4.14 1.67 22.98
C LEU A 275 4.19 3.09 22.43
N VAL A 276 5.38 3.58 22.14
CA VAL A 276 5.61 4.84 21.42
C VAL A 276 6.51 4.59 20.21
N ALA A 277 6.06 5.04 19.05
CA ALA A 277 6.84 5.14 17.83
C ALA A 277 7.05 6.63 17.49
N HIS A 278 8.26 6.97 17.05
CA HIS A 278 8.59 8.31 16.58
C HIS A 278 8.97 8.27 15.10
N TYR A 279 8.33 9.11 14.30
CA TYR A 279 8.62 9.22 12.87
C TYR A 279 8.32 10.61 12.33
N ASP A 280 9.29 11.22 11.66
CA ASP A 280 9.12 12.50 10.98
C ASP A 280 8.81 12.27 9.50
N PHE A 281 7.64 12.75 9.05
CA PHE A 281 7.25 12.69 7.64
C PHE A 281 7.77 13.92 6.91
N VAL A 282 8.27 13.71 5.70
CA VAL A 282 8.79 14.76 4.82
C VAL A 282 8.01 14.73 3.51
N LEU A 283 7.21 15.77 3.26
CA LEU A 283 6.42 15.90 2.05
C LEU A 283 7.18 16.66 0.97
N GLN A 284 7.13 16.16 -0.26
CA GLN A 284 7.71 16.84 -1.42
C GLN A 284 6.73 17.90 -1.93
N ALA A 285 7.13 19.17 -1.95
CA ALA A 285 6.36 20.23 -2.59
C ALA A 285 6.22 19.97 -4.09
N LEU A 286 5.04 20.24 -4.66
CA LEU A 286 4.82 20.24 -6.10
C LEU A 286 5.73 21.30 -6.72
N SER A 287 6.55 20.90 -7.69
CA SER A 287 7.30 21.90 -8.46
C SER A 287 6.32 22.84 -9.15
N SER A 288 6.53 24.15 -9.06
CA SER A 288 5.78 25.14 -9.82
C SER A 288 6.03 24.94 -11.32
N GLY A 289 5.27 24.04 -11.97
CA GLY A 289 5.41 23.80 -13.41
C GLY A 289 4.99 22.45 -13.99
N HIS A 290 4.43 21.49 -13.23
CA HIS A 290 3.89 20.26 -13.82
C HIS A 290 2.41 20.09 -13.47
N PRO A 291 1.47 20.26 -14.42
CA PRO A 291 0.15 19.68 -14.27
C PRO A 291 0.30 18.14 -14.31
N GLY A 292 -0.43 17.47 -13.43
CA GLY A 292 -0.46 16.01 -13.33
C GLY A 292 -1.05 15.30 -14.55
#